data_AF-A0A6J1QXN9-F1
#
_entry.id   AF-A0A6J1QXN9-F1
#
_cell.length_a   1.000
_cell.length_b   1.000
_cell.length_c   1.000
_cell.angle_alpha   90.00
_cell.angle_beta   90.00
_cell.angle_gamma   90.00
#
_symmetry.space_group_name_H-M   'P 1'
#
loop_
_entity.id
_entity.type
_entity.pdbx_description
1 polymer ?
#
loop_
_entity_poly.entity_id
_entity_poly.type
_entity_poly.pdbx_seq_one_letter_code
_entity_poly.pdbx_strand_id
1 'polypeptide(L)'
;MQRLGVQTIRTSRTLLGSRLYTTAPAQEQVVSATFKVQDHKDFHERVMNSKVPVIVDFFATWCNPCRMLTPRIETVVAEKQGKVLLAKVDIDENTDLALDYQVGSVPVLIAMKDGKVLERIVGLQDTDKLRQFVNKYAE
;
A
#
# COMPACT_ATOMS: atom_id res chain seq x y z
N MET A 1 73.30 -33.75 2.88
CA MET A 1 74.08 -32.63 3.47
C MET A 1 73.19 -31.39 3.43
N GLN A 2 72.32 -31.22 4.44
CA GLN A 2 72.45 -30.27 5.57
C GLN A 2 72.25 -28.79 5.20
N ARG A 3 71.17 -28.21 5.76
CA ARG A 3 70.92 -26.80 6.22
C ARG A 3 69.40 -26.72 6.52
N LEU A 4 68.90 -26.94 7.74
CA LEU A 4 68.84 -26.09 8.95
C LEU A 4 68.27 -24.67 8.73
N GLY A 5 67.21 -24.35 9.48
CA GLY A 5 66.59 -23.03 9.66
C GLY A 5 65.05 -23.15 9.75
N VAL A 6 64.41 -23.32 10.92
CA VAL A 6 64.02 -22.26 11.90
C VAL A 6 63.00 -21.31 11.24
N GLN A 7 61.76 -21.05 11.67
CA GLN A 7 61.21 -20.82 13.01
C GLN A 7 59.66 -20.71 12.94
N THR A 8 59.00 -20.96 14.08
CA THR A 8 57.81 -20.25 14.63
C THR A 8 56.41 -20.31 14.01
N ILE A 9 55.49 -20.73 14.92
CA ILE A 9 54.24 -20.06 15.35
C ILE A 9 52.99 -20.19 14.46
N ARG A 10 52.02 -20.89 15.07
CA ARG A 10 50.57 -20.66 15.15
C ARG A 10 50.00 -19.57 14.22
N THR A 11 48.93 -19.90 13.50
CA THR A 11 47.52 -19.53 13.81
C THR A 11 46.66 -19.84 12.59
N SER A 12 45.68 -20.72 12.74
CA SER A 12 44.24 -20.40 12.79
C SER A 12 43.61 -19.86 11.51
N ARG A 13 42.52 -20.55 11.18
CA ARG A 13 41.27 -20.05 10.57
C ARG A 13 41.30 -19.76 9.07
N THR A 14 40.75 -20.73 8.37
CA THR A 14 39.91 -20.56 7.18
C THR A 14 39.17 -19.23 7.21
N LEU A 15 39.45 -18.35 6.24
CA LEU A 15 38.54 -17.28 5.87
C LEU A 15 37.96 -17.64 4.51
N LEU A 16 36.74 -18.18 4.56
CA LEU A 16 35.86 -18.32 3.42
C LEU A 16 35.77 -16.95 2.72
N GLY A 17 35.90 -16.98 1.40
CA GLY A 17 35.69 -15.83 0.54
C GLY A 17 34.36 -15.15 0.85
N SER A 18 34.46 -13.87 1.17
CA SER A 18 33.37 -12.92 1.13
C SER A 18 32.86 -12.86 -0.30
N ARG A 19 31.87 -13.69 -0.62
CA ARG A 19 30.92 -13.35 -1.67
C ARG A 19 30.31 -12.03 -1.26
N LEU A 20 30.75 -10.98 -1.95
CA LEU A 20 30.12 -9.67 -1.96
C LEU A 20 28.66 -9.91 -2.31
N TYR A 21 27.80 -9.88 -1.29
CA TYR A 21 26.39 -9.70 -1.52
C TYR A 21 26.27 -8.31 -2.13
N THR A 22 26.12 -8.25 -3.45
CA THR A 22 25.54 -7.10 -4.12
C THR A 22 24.24 -6.81 -3.39
N THR A 23 24.26 -5.82 -2.49
CA THR A 23 23.06 -5.22 -1.94
C THR A 23 22.35 -4.60 -3.13
N ALA A 24 21.36 -5.31 -3.66
CA ALA A 24 20.44 -4.74 -4.62
C ALA A 24 19.81 -3.49 -3.97
N PRO A 25 19.97 -2.29 -4.55
CA PRO A 25 19.27 -1.13 -4.07
C PRO A 25 17.98 -1.01 -4.88
N ALA A 26 16.84 -1.36 -4.27
CA ALA A 26 15.51 -0.87 -4.68
C ALA A 26 14.43 -1.35 -3.70
N GLN A 27 14.62 -1.14 -2.39
CA GLN A 27 13.53 -1.26 -1.41
C GLN A 27 13.12 0.10 -0.81
N GLU A 28 13.62 1.17 -1.43
CA GLU A 28 13.30 2.55 -1.08
C GLU A 28 12.74 3.18 -2.35
N GLN A 29 11.61 3.90 -2.27
CA GLN A 29 11.03 4.74 -3.36
C GLN A 29 9.98 4.09 -4.30
N VAL A 30 8.93 3.51 -3.74
CA VAL A 30 7.57 3.67 -4.28
C VAL A 30 6.73 4.07 -3.09
N VAL A 31 6.26 5.32 -3.02
CA VAL A 31 5.21 5.67 -2.05
C VAL A 31 4.05 4.72 -2.33
N SER A 32 3.78 3.79 -1.42
CA SER A 32 2.78 2.75 -1.61
C SER A 32 1.46 3.41 -1.99
N ALA A 33 1.01 3.19 -3.24
CA ALA A 33 -0.22 3.76 -3.76
C ALA A 33 -1.45 3.32 -2.96
N THR A 34 -1.29 2.37 -2.04
CA THR A 34 -2.31 1.87 -1.13
C THR A 34 -1.85 1.94 0.32
N PHE A 35 -2.75 2.28 1.23
CA PHE A 35 -2.51 2.23 2.67
C PHE A 35 -3.76 1.89 3.47
N LYS A 36 -3.58 1.32 4.66
CA LYS A 36 -4.66 1.12 5.64
C LYS A 36 -4.77 2.34 6.55
N VAL A 37 -5.98 2.84 6.72
CA VAL A 37 -6.31 3.91 7.65
C VAL A 37 -6.35 3.35 9.08
N GLN A 38 -5.66 4.02 10.01
CA GLN A 38 -5.60 3.57 11.41
C GLN A 38 -6.69 4.17 12.29
N ASP A 39 -7.00 5.46 12.09
CA ASP A 39 -7.97 6.21 12.87
C ASP A 39 -8.39 7.50 12.12
N HIS A 40 -9.21 8.34 12.77
CA HIS A 40 -9.68 9.62 12.21
C HIS A 40 -8.56 10.61 11.93
N LYS A 41 -7.51 10.62 12.77
CA LYS A 41 -6.39 11.53 12.58
C LYS A 41 -5.59 11.13 11.34
N ASP A 42 -5.28 9.85 11.21
CA ASP A 42 -4.61 9.28 10.03
C ASP A 42 -5.44 9.52 8.75
N PHE A 43 -6.76 9.34 8.82
CA PHE A 43 -7.67 9.66 7.72
C PHE A 43 -7.61 11.15 7.35
N HIS A 44 -7.69 12.04 8.33
CA HIS A 44 -7.64 13.47 8.09
C HIS A 44 -6.31 13.90 7.45
N GLU A 45 -5.18 13.42 7.97
CA GLU A 45 -3.85 13.76 7.47
C GLU A 45 -3.60 13.23 6.05
N ARG A 46 -4.04 12.01 5.74
CA ARG A 46 -3.63 11.31 4.50
C ARG A 46 -4.71 11.23 3.43
N VAL A 47 -5.97 11.47 3.78
CA VAL A 47 -7.09 11.49 2.83
C VAL A 47 -7.58 12.92 2.65
N MET A 48 -8.00 13.59 3.73
CA MET A 48 -8.60 14.93 3.64
C MET A 48 -7.60 15.99 3.20
N ASN A 49 -6.38 15.92 3.73
CA ASN A 49 -5.28 16.84 3.41
C ASN A 49 -4.35 16.34 2.29
N SER A 50 -4.75 15.28 1.58
CA SER A 50 -3.95 14.73 0.48
C SER A 50 -3.80 15.75 -0.66
N LYS A 51 -2.58 15.83 -1.22
CA LYS A 51 -2.28 16.66 -2.40
C LYS A 51 -2.74 16.02 -3.71
N VAL A 52 -2.98 14.71 -3.70
CA VAL A 52 -3.46 13.93 -4.85
C VAL A 52 -4.81 13.32 -4.52
N PRO A 53 -5.66 13.02 -5.51
CA PRO A 53 -6.93 12.36 -5.25
C PRO A 53 -6.74 11.01 -4.55
N VAL A 54 -7.69 10.67 -3.67
CA VAL A 54 -7.67 9.44 -2.90
C VAL A 54 -8.97 8.69 -3.14
N ILE A 55 -8.86 7.43 -3.52
CA ILE A 55 -9.98 6.50 -3.47
C ILE A 55 -9.99 5.87 -2.09
N VAL A 56 -11.12 5.94 -1.39
CA VAL A 56 -11.33 5.29 -0.10
C VAL A 56 -12.13 4.02 -0.33
N ASP A 57 -11.55 2.86 0.01
CA ASP A 57 -12.19 1.55 0.02
C ASP A 57 -12.65 1.21 1.44
N PHE A 58 -13.95 1.38 1.70
CA PHE A 58 -14.58 0.91 2.93
C PHE A 58 -14.92 -0.57 2.77
N PHE A 59 -14.30 -1.40 3.59
CA PHE A 59 -14.41 -2.86 3.55
C PHE A 59 -14.58 -3.45 4.96
N ALA A 60 -14.80 -4.76 5.04
CA ALA A 60 -14.73 -5.53 6.28
C ALA A 60 -14.10 -6.90 6.02
N THR A 61 -13.48 -7.50 7.03
CA THR A 61 -12.79 -8.81 6.89
C THR A 61 -13.75 -9.98 6.59
N TRP A 62 -15.00 -9.86 7.06
CA TRP A 62 -16.10 -10.82 6.84
C TRP A 62 -16.85 -10.60 5.53
N CYS A 63 -16.54 -9.54 4.78
CA CYS A 63 -17.22 -9.20 3.54
C CYS A 63 -16.68 -10.01 2.35
N ASN A 64 -17.46 -11.01 1.90
CA ASN A 64 -17.09 -11.84 0.75
C ASN A 64 -16.92 -11.04 -0.56
N PRO A 65 -17.83 -10.12 -0.97
CA PRO A 65 -17.63 -9.32 -2.17
C PRO A 65 -16.39 -8.42 -2.12
N CYS A 66 -16.01 -7.94 -0.93
CA CYS A 66 -14.81 -7.12 -0.74
C CYS A 66 -13.53 -7.87 -1.12
N ARG A 67 -13.46 -9.19 -0.86
CA ARG A 67 -12.32 -10.04 -1.25
C ARG A 67 -12.07 -10.06 -2.76
N MET A 68 -13.07 -9.74 -3.57
CA MET A 68 -12.93 -9.57 -5.02
C MET A 68 -12.69 -8.10 -5.41
N LEU A 69 -13.37 -7.15 -4.78
CA LEU A 69 -13.28 -5.74 -5.14
C LEU A 69 -11.92 -5.13 -4.77
N THR A 70 -11.47 -5.31 -3.53
CA THR A 70 -10.25 -4.70 -3.00
C THR A 70 -9.01 -4.99 -3.86
N PRO A 71 -8.68 -6.25 -4.25
CA PRO A 71 -7.52 -6.49 -5.11
C PRO A 71 -7.67 -5.90 -6.53
N ARG A 72 -8.89 -5.75 -7.04
CA ARG A 72 -9.13 -5.11 -8.35
C ARG A 72 -8.83 -3.61 -8.30
N ILE A 73 -9.35 -2.91 -7.28
CA ILE A 73 -9.09 -1.47 -7.15
C ILE A 73 -7.63 -1.19 -6.78
N GLU A 74 -6.99 -2.04 -5.96
CA GLU A 74 -5.55 -1.98 -5.70
C GLU A 74 -4.75 -2.04 -7.01
N THR A 75 -5.08 -2.97 -7.90
CA THR A 75 -4.41 -3.11 -9.21
C THR A 75 -4.58 -1.84 -10.06
N VAL A 76 -5.81 -1.34 -10.18
CA VAL A 76 -6.12 -0.16 -11.01
C VAL A 76 -5.42 1.10 -10.48
N VAL A 77 -5.36 1.28 -9.16
CA VAL A 77 -4.70 2.44 -8.54
C VAL A 77 -3.17 2.33 -8.67
N ALA A 78 -2.60 1.14 -8.53
CA ALA A 78 -1.16 0.93 -8.70
C ALA A 78 -0.67 1.34 -10.11
N GLU A 79 -1.47 1.10 -11.15
CA GLU A 79 -1.18 1.54 -12.53
C GLU A 79 -1.08 3.07 -12.67
N LYS A 80 -1.59 3.85 -11.71
CA LYS A 80 -1.57 5.32 -11.74
C LYS A 80 -0.29 5.93 -11.20
N GLN A 81 0.65 5.10 -10.72
CA GLN A 81 2.01 5.54 -10.37
C GLN A 81 2.01 6.75 -9.42
N GLY A 82 1.12 6.74 -8.42
CA GLY A 82 1.03 7.79 -7.40
C GLY A 82 0.20 9.02 -7.76
N LYS A 83 -0.37 9.11 -8.97
CA LYS A 83 -1.34 10.17 -9.32
C LYS A 83 -2.65 10.08 -8.53
N VAL A 84 -2.97 8.88 -8.05
CA VAL A 84 -4.10 8.59 -7.17
C VAL A 84 -3.62 7.62 -6.10
N LEU A 85 -4.12 7.77 -4.88
CA LEU A 85 -3.88 6.85 -3.77
C LEU A 85 -5.14 6.05 -3.42
N LEU A 86 -4.96 4.94 -2.72
CA LEU A 86 -6.00 4.08 -2.19
C LEU A 86 -5.89 4.01 -0.67
N ALA A 87 -6.89 4.52 0.03
CA ALA A 87 -7.04 4.39 1.47
C ALA A 87 -8.01 3.26 1.78
N LYS A 88 -7.58 2.25 2.52
CA LYS A 88 -8.42 1.13 2.95
C LYS A 88 -8.92 1.38 4.36
N VAL A 89 -10.22 1.46 4.54
CA VAL A 89 -10.89 1.68 5.82
C VAL A 89 -11.64 0.42 6.18
N ASP A 90 -11.18 -0.26 7.24
CA ASP A 90 -11.96 -1.33 7.84
C ASP A 90 -13.06 -0.70 8.71
N ILE A 91 -14.32 -0.99 8.40
CA ILE A 91 -15.48 -0.38 9.07
C ILE A 91 -15.66 -0.87 10.52
N ASP A 92 -15.14 -2.05 10.87
CA ASP A 92 -15.22 -2.57 12.24
C ASP A 92 -14.20 -1.88 13.14
N GLU A 93 -13.03 -1.53 12.57
CA GLU A 93 -11.98 -0.80 13.29
C GLU A 93 -12.23 0.72 13.31
N ASN A 94 -12.94 1.26 12.31
CA ASN A 94 -13.19 2.69 12.14
C ASN A 94 -14.68 3.01 12.05
N THR A 95 -15.46 2.58 13.03
CA THR A 95 -16.94 2.68 13.02
C THR A 95 -17.45 4.10 12.87
N ASP A 96 -16.93 5.07 13.63
CA ASP A 96 -17.42 6.46 13.53
C ASP A 96 -17.09 7.07 12.16
N LEU A 97 -15.95 6.72 11.58
CA LEU A 97 -15.58 7.16 10.23
C LEU A 97 -16.54 6.57 9.18
N ALA A 98 -16.91 5.29 9.32
CA ALA A 98 -17.93 4.69 8.47
C ALA A 98 -19.28 5.42 8.60
N LEU A 99 -19.68 5.82 9.82
CA LEU A 99 -20.90 6.59 10.07
C LEU A 99 -20.86 7.99 9.47
N ASP A 100 -19.77 8.73 9.63
CA ASP A 100 -19.57 10.08 9.07
C ASP A 100 -19.74 10.09 7.55
N TYR A 101 -19.26 9.03 6.89
CA TYR A 101 -19.42 8.83 5.46
C TYR A 101 -20.67 8.01 5.10
N GLN A 102 -21.58 7.74 6.04
CA GLN A 102 -22.86 7.05 5.80
C GLN A 102 -22.70 5.67 5.12
N VAL A 103 -21.64 4.93 5.49
CA VAL A 103 -21.36 3.58 5.00
C VAL A 103 -22.14 2.57 5.85
N GLY A 104 -23.37 2.27 5.44
CA GLY A 104 -24.23 1.27 6.10
C GLY A 104 -24.04 -0.18 5.62
N SER A 105 -23.30 -0.38 4.52
CA SER A 105 -23.01 -1.68 3.94
C SER A 105 -21.73 -1.62 3.13
N VAL A 106 -20.98 -2.73 3.05
CA VAL A 106 -19.71 -2.81 2.30
C VAL A 106 -19.81 -3.82 1.14
N PRO A 107 -19.03 -3.65 0.06
CA PRO A 107 -18.00 -2.61 -0.14
C PRO A 107 -18.55 -1.26 -0.62
N VAL A 108 -17.85 -0.18 -0.29
CA VAL A 108 -18.09 1.18 -0.82
C VAL A 108 -16.77 1.82 -1.23
N LEU A 109 -16.70 2.34 -2.44
CA LEU A 109 -15.60 3.20 -2.90
C LEU A 109 -16.04 4.65 -2.91
N ILE A 110 -15.20 5.55 -2.38
CA ILE A 110 -15.42 7.01 -2.42
C ILE A 110 -14.21 7.68 -3.03
N ALA A 111 -14.39 8.47 -4.09
CA ALA A 111 -13.34 9.34 -4.61
C ALA A 111 -13.34 10.66 -3.84
N MET A 112 -12.17 11.08 -3.38
CA MET A 112 -11.98 12.28 -2.60
C MET A 112 -10.83 13.14 -3.13
N LYS A 113 -11.00 14.47 -3.08
CA LYS A 113 -9.97 15.47 -3.38
C LYS A 113 -10.27 16.75 -2.62
N ASP A 114 -9.24 17.42 -2.11
CA ASP A 114 -9.35 18.71 -1.40
C ASP A 114 -10.39 18.67 -0.26
N GLY A 115 -10.39 17.58 0.51
CA GLY A 115 -11.33 17.35 1.61
C GLY A 115 -12.79 17.12 1.20
N LYS A 116 -13.09 16.96 -0.09
CA LYS A 116 -14.47 16.79 -0.60
C LYS A 116 -14.68 15.41 -1.19
N VAL A 117 -15.89 14.89 -1.03
CA VAL A 117 -16.39 13.71 -1.74
C VAL A 117 -16.78 14.12 -3.17
N LEU A 118 -16.23 13.42 -4.16
CA LEU A 118 -16.47 13.68 -5.58
C LEU A 118 -17.48 12.69 -6.18
N GLU A 119 -17.32 11.40 -5.89
CA GLU A 119 -18.17 10.33 -6.42
C GLU A 119 -18.13 9.13 -5.48
N ARG A 120 -19.21 8.36 -5.47
CA ARG A 120 -19.38 7.15 -4.66
C ARG A 120 -19.83 5.99 -5.54
N ILE A 121 -19.30 4.81 -5.26
CA ILE A 121 -19.77 3.54 -5.83
C ILE A 121 -20.04 2.56 -4.69
N VAL A 122 -21.17 1.87 -4.76
CA VAL A 122 -21.58 0.85 -3.77
C VAL A 122 -21.60 -0.52 -4.43
N GLY A 123 -21.10 -1.52 -3.72
CA GLY A 123 -21.12 -2.92 -4.14
C GLY A 123 -19.98 -3.31 -5.08
N LEU A 124 -19.94 -4.61 -5.39
CA LEU A 124 -18.90 -5.20 -6.25
C LEU A 124 -18.98 -4.65 -7.68
N GLN A 125 -17.82 -4.29 -8.24
CA GLN A 125 -17.68 -3.79 -9.61
C GLN A 125 -16.68 -4.64 -10.40
N ASP A 126 -16.83 -4.65 -11.73
CA ASP A 126 -15.81 -5.17 -12.63
C ASP A 126 -14.63 -4.19 -12.79
N THR A 127 -13.52 -4.70 -13.33
CA THR A 127 -12.28 -3.94 -13.47
C THR A 127 -12.41 -2.74 -14.42
N ASP A 128 -13.24 -2.85 -15.46
CA ASP A 128 -13.41 -1.78 -16.46
C ASP A 128 -14.13 -0.58 -15.84
N LYS A 129 -15.18 -0.82 -15.06
CA LYS A 129 -15.88 0.21 -14.31
C LYS A 129 -14.95 0.88 -13.30
N LEU A 130 -14.13 0.11 -12.59
CA LEU A 130 -13.14 0.65 -11.64
C LEU A 130 -12.08 1.49 -12.35
N ARG A 131 -11.60 1.05 -13.51
CA ARG A 131 -10.64 1.80 -14.32
C ARG A 131 -11.21 3.13 -14.80
N GLN A 132 -12.45 3.14 -15.29
CA GLN A 132 -13.15 4.36 -15.67
C GLN A 132 -13.31 5.31 -14.47
N PHE A 133 -13.71 4.77 -13.32
CA PHE A 133 -13.86 5.53 -12.08
C PHE A 133 -12.54 6.20 -11.65
N VAL A 134 -11.43 5.45 -11.59
CA VAL A 134 -10.13 6.00 -11.21
C VAL A 134 -9.59 7.00 -12.25
N ASN A 135 -9.79 6.74 -13.55
CA ASN A 135 -9.29 7.62 -14.62
C ASN A 135 -9.87 9.03 -14.57
N LYS A 136 -11.09 9.23 -14.06
CA LYS A 136 -11.68 10.56 -13.88
C LYS A 136 -10.87 11.47 -12.97
N TYR A 137 -10.01 10.91 -12.13
CA TYR A 137 -9.29 11.62 -11.08
C TYR A 137 -7.76 11.48 -11.18
N ALA A 138 -7.25 10.76 -12.17
CA ALA A 138 -5.83 10.40 -12.29
C ALA A 138 -5.06 11.23 -13.33
N GLU A 139 -5.32 12.54 -13.41
CA GLU A 139 -4.65 13.48 -14.34
C GLU A 139 -3.17 13.68 -14.01
#